data_AF-I3RMR5-F1
#
_entry.id   AF-I3RMR5-F1
#
_cell.length_a   1.000
_cell.length_b   1.000
_cell.length_c   1.000
_cell.angle_alpha   90.00
_cell.angle_beta   90.00
_cell.angle_gamma   90.00
#
_symmetry.space_group_name_H-M   'P 1'
#
loop_
_entity.id
_entity.type
_entity.pdbx_description
1 polymer ?
#
loop_
_entity_poly.entity_id
_entity_poly.type
_entity_poly.pdbx_seq_one_letter_code
_entity_poly.pdbx_strand_id
1 'polypeptide(L)'
;VVVSSPELAKEVLHTQGVEFGSRTRNVVFDIFTGKGQDMVFTVYGEHWRKMRRIMTVPFFTNKVVQQYRHGWEAEAAAVVEDVRRNPAAATEGVVIRRRL
;
A
#
# COMPACT_ATOMS: atom_id res chain seq x y z
N VAL A 1 -12.68 -17.17 9.06
CA VAL A 1 -11.99 -18.25 8.31
C VAL A 1 -10.55 -17.83 8.12
N VAL A 2 -9.59 -18.72 8.36
CA VAL A 2 -8.16 -18.47 8.16
C VAL A 2 -7.65 -19.45 7.09
N VAL A 3 -6.83 -18.96 6.15
CA VAL A 3 -6.21 -19.75 5.09
C VAL A 3 -4.71 -19.85 5.36
N SER A 4 -4.15 -21.06 5.29
CA SER A 4 -2.75 -21.32 5.67
C SER A 4 -1.99 -22.25 4.71
N SER A 5 -2.44 -22.39 3.46
CA SER A 5 -1.70 -23.11 2.42
C SER A 5 -1.70 -22.33 1.09
N PRO A 6 -0.67 -22.49 0.24
CA PRO A 6 -0.61 -21.85 -1.08
C PRO A 6 -1.78 -22.23 -1.99
N GLU A 7 -2.24 -23.48 -1.92
CA GLU A 7 -3.34 -24.00 -2.73
C GLU A 7 -4.64 -23.29 -2.39
N LEU A 8 -4.95 -23.16 -1.09
CA LEU A 8 -6.13 -22.45 -0.63
C LEU A 8 -6.01 -20.93 -0.86
N ALA A 9 -4.81 -20.36 -0.77
CA ALA A 9 -4.60 -18.96 -1.12
C ALA A 9 -4.88 -18.68 -2.60
N LYS A 10 -4.48 -19.59 -3.50
CA LYS A 10 -4.80 -19.51 -4.93
C LYS A 10 -6.31 -19.57 -5.17
N GLU A 11 -7.02 -20.45 -4.46
CA GLU A 11 -8.47 -20.53 -4.55
C GLU A 11 -9.14 -19.20 -4.20
N VAL A 12 -8.78 -18.60 -3.06
CA VAL A 12 -9.40 -17.36 -2.58
C VAL A 12 -8.99 -16.13 -3.40
N LEU A 13 -7.72 -16.04 -3.81
CA LEU A 13 -7.18 -14.82 -4.43
C LEU A 13 -7.27 -14.82 -5.97
N HIS A 14 -7.40 -15.98 -6.59
CA HIS A 14 -7.40 -16.12 -8.05
C HIS A 14 -8.61 -16.89 -8.55
N THR A 15 -8.75 -18.19 -8.23
CA THR A 15 -9.82 -19.05 -8.78
C THR A 15 -11.20 -18.48 -8.49
N GLN A 16 -11.43 -18.04 -7.24
CA GLN A 16 -12.67 -17.44 -6.76
C GLN A 16 -12.46 -15.98 -6.34
N GLY A 17 -11.52 -15.29 -7.01
CA GLY A 17 -11.10 -13.94 -6.65
C GLY A 17 -12.19 -12.87 -6.78
N VAL A 18 -13.25 -13.11 -7.55
CA VAL A 18 -14.44 -12.23 -7.60
C VAL A 18 -15.32 -12.44 -6.37
N GLU A 19 -15.62 -13.70 -6.06
CA GLU A 19 -16.47 -14.08 -4.92
C GLU A 19 -15.88 -13.61 -3.58
N PHE A 20 -14.56 -13.75 -3.42
CA PHE A 20 -13.84 -13.29 -2.23
C PHE A 20 -13.15 -11.93 -2.38
N GLY A 21 -13.41 -11.22 -3.50
CA GLY A 21 -12.72 -9.97 -3.85
C GLY A 21 -13.17 -8.74 -3.05
N SER A 22 -14.22 -8.87 -2.25
CA SER A 22 -14.80 -7.78 -1.46
C SER A 22 -14.11 -7.62 -0.11
N ARG A 23 -14.06 -6.39 0.43
CA ARG A 23 -13.55 -6.13 1.78
C ARG A 23 -14.66 -6.01 2.80
N THR A 24 -14.48 -6.66 3.94
CA THR A 24 -15.31 -6.45 5.11
C THR A 24 -15.03 -5.07 5.70
N ARG A 25 -16.10 -4.40 6.17
CA ARG A 25 -16.02 -3.12 6.87
C ARG A 25 -16.72 -3.24 8.21
N ASN A 26 -16.28 -2.42 9.15
CA ASN A 26 -16.98 -2.17 10.41
C ASN A 26 -17.38 -0.69 10.47
N VAL A 27 -18.12 -0.29 11.50
CA VAL A 27 -18.64 1.09 11.66
C VAL A 27 -17.52 2.14 11.60
N VAL A 28 -16.35 1.84 12.17
CA VAL A 28 -15.19 2.74 12.15
C VAL A 28 -14.69 2.96 10.72
N PHE A 29 -14.52 1.89 9.95
CA PHE A 29 -14.10 2.00 8.55
C PHE A 29 -15.18 2.61 7.65
N ASP A 30 -16.46 2.41 7.94
CA ASP A 30 -17.53 3.09 7.21
C ASP A 30 -17.46 4.61 7.37
N ILE A 31 -17.10 5.12 8.56
CA ILE A 31 -16.90 6.55 8.78
C ILE A 31 -15.69 7.06 7.97
N PHE A 32 -14.54 6.39 8.08
CA PHE A 32 -13.31 6.85 7.40
C PHE A 32 -13.36 6.74 5.88
N THR A 33 -14.10 5.76 5.35
CA THR A 33 -14.11 5.47 3.91
C THR A 33 -15.36 5.97 3.20
N GLY A 34 -16.26 6.68 3.91
CA GLY A 34 -17.54 7.09 3.35
C GLY A 34 -18.39 5.90 2.93
N LYS A 35 -18.42 4.84 3.75
CA LYS A 35 -19.10 3.55 3.49
C LYS A 35 -18.54 2.80 2.28
N GLY A 36 -17.21 2.81 2.10
CA GLY A 36 -16.52 2.13 1.00
C GLY A 36 -16.50 2.90 -0.32
N GLN A 37 -16.54 4.23 -0.27
CA GLN A 37 -16.29 5.09 -1.44
C GLN A 37 -14.80 5.20 -1.79
N ASP A 38 -13.93 4.69 -0.93
CA ASP A 38 -12.49 4.58 -1.16
C ASP A 38 -12.13 3.47 -2.16
N MET A 39 -10.83 3.27 -2.38
CA MET A 39 -10.29 2.24 -3.28
C MET A 39 -10.02 0.89 -2.58
N VAL A 40 -9.67 0.92 -1.29
CA VAL A 40 -9.15 -0.25 -0.56
C VAL A 40 -10.28 -1.05 0.06
N PHE A 41 -11.23 -0.40 0.73
CA PHE A 41 -12.29 -1.03 1.52
C PHE A 41 -13.64 -1.12 0.80
N THR A 42 -13.71 -0.88 -0.51
CA THR A 42 -14.92 -1.10 -1.30
C THR A 42 -15.25 -2.59 -1.50
N VAL A 43 -16.53 -2.89 -1.71
CA VAL A 43 -17.00 -4.20 -2.22
C VAL A 43 -16.58 -4.34 -3.69
N TYR A 44 -16.36 -5.57 -4.13
CA TYR A 44 -16.09 -5.83 -5.54
C TYR A 44 -17.31 -5.47 -6.39
N GLY A 45 -17.12 -4.63 -7.41
CA GLY A 45 -18.22 -4.10 -8.21
C GLY A 45 -17.75 -2.99 -9.14
N GLU A 46 -18.70 -2.28 -9.75
CA GLU A 46 -18.38 -1.23 -10.73
C GLU A 46 -17.55 -0.09 -10.14
N HIS A 47 -17.85 0.35 -8.92
CA HIS A 47 -17.09 1.39 -8.23
C HIS A 47 -15.62 1.01 -8.09
N TRP A 48 -15.33 -0.19 -7.58
CA TRP A 48 -13.95 -0.69 -7.47
C TRP A 48 -13.25 -0.75 -8.83
N ARG A 49 -13.92 -1.27 -9.87
CA ARG A 49 -13.33 -1.36 -11.23
C ARG A 49 -13.01 0.03 -11.78
N LYS A 50 -13.91 1.01 -11.57
CA LYS A 50 -13.73 2.40 -11.99
C LYS A 50 -12.56 3.04 -11.27
N MET A 51 -12.51 2.95 -9.94
CA MET A 51 -11.42 3.50 -9.12
C MET A 51 -10.07 2.87 -9.49
N ARG A 52 -10.01 1.55 -9.64
CA ARG A 52 -8.79 0.84 -10.06
C ARG A 52 -8.29 1.36 -11.40
N ARG A 53 -9.18 1.49 -12.39
CA ARG A 53 -8.85 1.99 -13.73
C ARG A 53 -8.30 3.41 -13.69
N ILE A 54 -8.95 4.31 -12.93
CA ILE A 54 -8.55 5.71 -12.81
C ILE A 54 -7.18 5.83 -12.14
N MET A 55 -6.91 5.05 -11.10
CA MET A 55 -5.66 5.12 -10.33
C MET A 55 -4.45 4.50 -11.05
N THR A 56 -4.65 3.55 -11.97
CA THR A 56 -3.54 2.87 -12.64
C THR A 56 -2.59 3.83 -13.34
N VAL A 57 -3.11 4.73 -14.18
CA VAL A 57 -2.27 5.67 -14.96
C VAL A 57 -1.43 6.61 -14.09
N PRO A 58 -2.02 7.33 -13.10
CA PRO A 58 -1.27 8.29 -12.29
C PRO A 58 -0.34 7.66 -11.24
N PHE A 59 -0.54 6.41 -10.83
CA PHE A 59 0.22 5.80 -9.73
C PHE A 59 0.96 4.50 -10.06
N PHE A 60 0.38 3.64 -10.90
CA PHE A 60 0.80 2.23 -11.03
C PHE A 60 1.28 1.88 -12.44
N THR A 61 2.07 2.76 -13.06
CA THR A 61 2.73 2.48 -14.34
C THR A 61 4.25 2.62 -14.25
N ASN A 62 4.96 1.97 -15.17
CA ASN A 62 6.40 2.14 -15.30
C ASN A 62 6.79 3.60 -15.55
N LYS A 63 5.93 4.39 -16.21
CA LYS A 63 6.15 5.83 -16.43
C LYS A 63 6.22 6.59 -15.11
N VAL A 64 5.31 6.29 -14.17
CA VAL A 64 5.31 6.89 -12.82
C VAL A 64 6.61 6.53 -12.09
N VAL A 65 7.04 5.26 -12.15
CA VAL A 65 8.32 4.85 -11.56
C VAL A 65 9.48 5.65 -12.13
N GLN A 66 9.60 5.77 -13.45
CA GLN A 66 10.69 6.52 -14.07
C GLN A 66 10.61 8.03 -13.79
N GLN A 67 9.41 8.58 -13.59
CA GLN A 67 9.22 9.99 -13.27
C GLN A 67 9.64 10.32 -11.83
N TYR A 68 9.33 9.46 -10.86
CA TYR A 68 9.55 9.75 -9.44
C TYR A 68 10.81 9.12 -8.85
N ARG A 69 11.45 8.16 -9.54
CA ARG A 69 12.62 7.43 -9.01
C ARG A 69 13.73 8.34 -8.48
N HIS A 70 14.03 9.45 -9.15
CA HIS A 70 15.10 10.35 -8.70
C HIS A 70 14.76 11.04 -7.39
N GLY A 71 13.48 11.35 -7.15
CA GLY A 71 13.02 11.84 -5.84
C GLY A 71 13.20 10.78 -4.76
N TRP A 72 12.82 9.52 -5.04
CA TRP A 72 13.01 8.42 -4.09
C TRP A 72 14.48 8.12 -3.79
N GLU A 73 15.34 8.15 -4.81
CA GLU A 73 16.79 8.00 -4.69
C GLU A 73 17.39 9.14 -3.83
N ALA A 74 16.94 10.38 -4.03
CA ALA A 74 17.38 11.52 -3.23
C ALA A 74 16.90 11.45 -1.78
N GLU A 75 15.63 11.06 -1.53
CA GLU A 75 15.11 10.87 -0.17
C GLU A 75 15.86 9.77 0.58
N ALA A 76 16.17 8.65 -0.10
CA ALA A 76 16.97 7.58 0.48
C ALA A 76 18.39 8.07 0.85
N ALA A 77 19.05 8.81 -0.04
CA ALA A 77 20.36 9.41 0.24
C ALA A 77 20.30 10.40 1.42
N ALA A 78 19.24 11.20 1.51
CA ALA A 78 19.05 12.14 2.61
C ALA A 78 18.86 11.43 3.96
N VAL A 79 18.15 10.29 3.99
CA VAL A 79 18.04 9.46 5.21
C VAL A 79 19.41 8.91 5.62
N VAL A 80 20.21 8.44 4.67
CA VAL A 80 21.58 7.95 4.94
C VAL A 80 22.44 9.06 5.55
N GLU A 81 22.37 10.27 4.99
CA GLU A 81 23.14 11.41 5.51
C GLU A 81 22.69 11.83 6.92
N ASP A 82 21.40 11.80 7.22
CA ASP A 82 20.90 12.05 8.58
C ASP A 82 21.44 11.05 9.60
N VAL A 83 21.43 9.76 9.24
CA VAL A 83 21.95 8.70 10.10
C VAL A 83 23.46 8.86 10.27
N ARG A 84 24.19 9.12 9.18
CA ARG A 84 25.65 9.32 9.21
C ARG A 84 26.06 10.49 10.09
N ARG A 85 25.29 11.58 10.09
CA ARG A 85 25.57 12.79 10.90
C ARG A 85 25.28 12.59 12.39
N ASN A 86 24.60 11.52 12.78
CA ASN A 86 24.29 11.26 14.18
C ASN A 86 25.34 10.32 14.81
N PRO A 87 26.21 10.79 15.73
CA PRO A 87 27.23 9.95 16.36
C PRO A 87 26.63 8.77 17.15
N ALA A 88 25.42 8.92 17.71
CA ALA A 88 24.73 7.85 18.42
C ALA A 88 24.34 6.70 17.49
N ALA A 89 24.15 6.97 16.19
CA ALA A 89 23.86 5.93 15.20
C ALA A 89 25.01 4.93 15.03
N ALA A 90 26.25 5.35 15.30
CA ALA A 90 27.43 4.50 15.19
C ALA A 90 27.76 3.73 16.48
N THR A 91 27.09 4.03 17.60
CA THR A 91 27.48 3.54 18.93
C THR A 91 26.34 2.82 19.66
N GLU A 92 25.19 3.48 19.80
CA GLU A 92 24.08 3.01 20.63
C GLU A 92 22.87 2.54 19.80
N GLY A 93 22.87 2.87 18.50
CA GLY A 93 21.75 2.64 17.60
C GLY A 93 20.71 3.76 17.68
N VAL A 94 19.94 3.94 16.61
CA VAL A 94 18.96 5.03 16.49
C VAL A 94 17.63 4.54 15.94
N VAL A 95 16.54 5.17 16.39
CA VAL A 95 15.20 4.93 15.84
C VAL A 95 14.98 5.84 14.63
N ILE A 96 15.09 5.28 13.42
CA ILE A 96 15.10 5.99 12.13
C ILE A 96 13.74 6.66 11.78
N ARG A 97 12.65 6.33 12.49
CA ARG A 97 11.27 6.77 12.18
C ARG A 97 10.95 8.27 12.38
N ARG A 98 11.93 9.15 12.64
CA ARG A 98 11.69 10.57 13.00
C ARG A 98 11.43 11.51 11.82
N ARG A 99 11.45 11.04 10.57
CA ARG A 99 11.06 11.81 9.38
C ARG A 99 9.62 11.49 8.98
N LEU A 100 8.64 12.04 9.70
CA LEU A 100 7.25 12.22 9.25
C LEU A 100 6.71 13.50 9.84
#